data_AF-A0A6M0S588-F1
#
_entry.id   AF-A0A6M0S588-F1
#
_cell.length_a   1.000
_cell.length_b   1.000
_cell.length_c   1.000
_cell.angle_alpha   90.00
_cell.angle_beta   90.00
_cell.angle_gamma   90.00
#
_symmetry.space_group_name_H-M   'P 1'
#
loop_
_entity.id
_entity.type
_entity.pdbx_description
1 polymer ?
#
loop_
_entity_poly.entity_id
_entity_poly.type
_entity_poly.pdbx_seq_one_letter_code
_entity_poly.pdbx_strand_id
1 'polypeptide(L)'
;MLPVRIRSFSLLSVMLGLLLVGCGSVESTTDSTESASVSTSSASELTANEVLILGDISKKPTQKIERYQPLANYLANRLEDVGIKKATVKIAPDLETMETWIESGEVDLYFDSPYPIIVVSTKTGATPILRRWKKGVAEYNSIIFTPGV
;
A
#
# COMPACT_ATOMS: atom_id res chain seq x y z
N MET A 1 30.06 0.29 -9.42
CA MET A 1 28.81 0.82 -10.00
C MET A 1 28.68 0.28 -11.42
N LEU A 2 27.75 -0.64 -11.64
CA LEU A 2 27.40 -1.17 -12.97
C LEU A 2 26.10 -0.48 -13.42
N PRO A 3 25.96 -0.09 -14.70
CA PRO A 3 24.78 0.65 -15.14
C PRO A 3 23.56 -0.27 -15.31
N VAL A 4 22.43 0.16 -14.75
CA VAL A 4 21.11 -0.46 -14.92
C VAL A 4 20.58 -0.14 -16.33
N ARG A 5 20.24 -1.19 -17.08
CA ARG A 5 19.75 -1.10 -18.46
C ARG A 5 18.22 -0.97 -18.45
N ILE A 6 17.71 0.23 -18.70
CA ILE A 6 16.26 0.51 -18.78
C ILE A 6 15.76 0.03 -20.15
N ARG A 7 14.84 -0.95 -20.17
CA ARG A 7 14.13 -1.34 -21.39
C ARG A 7 12.91 -0.43 -21.57
N SER A 8 13.00 0.44 -22.57
CA SER A 8 11.87 1.22 -23.10
C SER A 8 10.82 0.24 -23.65
N PHE A 9 9.60 0.27 -23.10
CA PHE A 9 8.45 -0.41 -23.68
C PHE A 9 7.54 0.63 -24.34
N SER A 10 7.47 0.53 -25.66
CA SER A 10 6.77 1.41 -26.59
C SER A 10 5.26 1.37 -26.35
N LEU A 11 4.64 2.55 -26.21
CA LEU A 11 3.21 2.76 -26.38
C LEU A 11 2.83 2.42 -27.83
N LEU A 12 2.18 1.28 -28.08
CA LEU A 12 1.40 1.05 -29.30
C LEU A 12 0.53 -0.21 -29.19
N SER A 13 -0.76 -0.04 -28.90
CA SER A 13 -1.88 -0.88 -29.39
C SER A 13 -3.18 -0.33 -28.76
N VAL A 14 -3.89 0.60 -29.42
CA VAL A 14 -5.02 0.30 -30.34
C VAL A 14 -6.15 -0.39 -29.54
N MET A 15 -7.09 0.32 -28.92
CA MET A 15 -8.19 1.11 -29.52
C MET A 15 -8.81 0.43 -30.75
N LEU A 16 -9.59 -0.63 -30.55
CA LEU A 16 -10.50 -1.17 -31.55
C LEU A 16 -11.67 -1.92 -30.91
N GLY A 17 -12.90 -1.44 -31.11
CA GLY A 17 -14.11 -2.23 -30.83
C GLY A 17 -15.34 -1.48 -30.30
N LEU A 18 -15.68 -0.32 -30.87
CA LEU A 18 -17.02 0.24 -30.78
C LEU A 18 -17.92 -0.41 -31.86
N LEU A 19 -19.22 -0.54 -31.56
CA LEU A 19 -20.37 -0.90 -32.41
C LEU A 19 -20.93 -2.32 -32.22
N LEU A 20 -22.05 -2.40 -31.48
CA LEU A 20 -23.27 -2.99 -32.01
C LEU A 20 -24.48 -2.38 -31.29
N VAL A 21 -25.21 -1.59 -32.07
CA VAL A 21 -26.54 -1.06 -31.81
C VAL A 21 -27.53 -2.21 -31.77
N GLY A 22 -28.34 -2.27 -30.72
CA GLY A 22 -29.49 -3.16 -30.61
C GLY A 22 -30.67 -2.41 -30.01
N CYS A 23 -31.49 -1.79 -30.87
CA CYS A 23 -32.81 -1.28 -30.50
C CYS A 23 -33.77 -2.46 -30.36
N GLY A 24 -34.35 -2.63 -29.17
CA GLY A 24 -35.49 -3.49 -28.93
C GLY A 24 -36.40 -2.81 -27.90
N SER A 25 -37.43 -2.13 -28.37
CA SER A 25 -38.52 -1.60 -27.56
C SER A 25 -39.47 -2.74 -27.24
N VAL A 26 -39.65 -3.07 -25.95
CA VAL A 26 -40.87 -3.73 -25.48
C VAL A 26 -41.33 -3.03 -24.22
N GLU A 27 -42.54 -2.51 -24.35
CA GLU A 27 -43.37 -1.78 -23.41
C GLU A 27 -43.82 -2.71 -22.29
N SER A 28 -43.67 -2.29 -21.03
CA SER A 28 -44.42 -2.86 -19.91
C SER A 28 -44.57 -1.78 -18.83
N THR A 29 -45.75 -1.18 -18.86
CA THR A 29 -46.51 -0.58 -17.77
C THR A 29 -46.05 -0.98 -16.38
N THR A 30 -45.80 0.00 -15.50
CA THR A 30 -46.45 0.08 -14.17
C THR A 30 -46.30 1.50 -13.63
N ASP A 31 -47.46 1.99 -13.19
CA ASP A 31 -47.78 3.29 -12.65
C ASP A 31 -47.02 3.63 -11.36
N SER A 32 -46.97 4.93 -11.09
CA SER A 32 -46.19 5.58 -10.05
C SER A 32 -46.76 5.32 -8.66
N THR A 33 -45.89 5.10 -7.68
CA THR A 33 -46.14 5.62 -6.33
C THR A 33 -44.87 6.25 -5.81
N GLU A 34 -45.06 7.51 -5.48
CA GLU A 34 -44.13 8.56 -5.14
C GLU A 34 -43.63 8.47 -3.69
N SER A 35 -42.39 8.91 -3.51
CA SER A 35 -41.80 9.49 -2.29
C SER A 35 -41.46 8.60 -1.09
N ALA A 36 -40.16 8.32 -0.95
CA ALA A 36 -39.35 8.95 0.09
C ALA A 36 -37.86 9.00 -0.35
N SER A 37 -37.47 10.15 -0.91
CA SER A 37 -36.08 10.46 -1.25
C SER A 37 -35.28 10.77 0.02
N VAL A 38 -34.58 9.78 0.54
CA VAL A 38 -33.45 10.02 1.46
C VAL A 38 -32.24 10.26 0.57
N SER A 39 -31.86 11.53 0.42
CA SER A 39 -30.56 11.92 -0.11
C SER A 39 -29.47 11.47 0.86
N THR A 40 -29.08 10.20 0.78
CA THR A 40 -27.89 9.70 1.46
C THR A 40 -26.69 10.29 0.73
N SER A 41 -26.10 11.31 1.35
CA SER A 41 -24.76 11.83 1.10
C SER A 41 -23.84 10.74 0.57
N SER A 42 -23.40 10.87 -0.69
CA SER A 42 -22.37 10.04 -1.28
C SER A 42 -21.09 10.22 -0.47
N ALA A 43 -20.86 9.32 0.48
CA ALA A 43 -19.53 9.12 1.02
C ALA A 43 -18.69 8.59 -0.14
N SER A 44 -17.87 9.45 -0.72
CA SER A 44 -16.91 9.05 -1.74
C SER A 44 -16.05 7.93 -1.18
N GLU A 45 -16.21 6.71 -1.69
CA GLU A 45 -15.34 5.61 -1.35
C GLU A 45 -13.91 5.95 -1.77
N LEU A 46 -12.95 5.73 -0.87
CA LEU A 46 -11.53 5.89 -1.20
C LEU A 46 -11.10 4.73 -2.09
N THR A 47 -10.44 5.05 -3.18
CA THR A 47 -9.75 4.09 -4.03
C THR A 47 -8.44 3.64 -3.36
N ALA A 48 -7.93 2.47 -3.77
CA ALA A 48 -6.68 1.93 -3.21
C ALA A 48 -5.50 2.93 -3.34
N ASN A 49 -5.42 3.66 -4.45
CA ASN A 49 -4.37 4.64 -4.70
C ASN A 49 -4.43 5.88 -3.80
N GLU A 50 -5.55 6.09 -3.10
CA GLU A 50 -5.72 7.21 -2.16
C GLU A 50 -5.37 6.81 -0.72
N VAL A 51 -5.01 5.54 -0.48
CA VAL A 51 -4.71 5.00 0.85
C VAL A 51 -3.30 4.43 0.89
N LEU A 52 -2.42 5.06 1.66
CA LEU A 52 -1.06 4.58 1.91
C LEU A 52 -1.04 3.55 3.06
N ILE A 53 -0.51 2.36 2.81
CA ILE A 53 -0.41 1.27 3.78
C ILE A 53 1.03 1.10 4.29
N LEU A 54 1.22 1.31 5.59
CA LEU A 54 2.47 1.09 6.31
C LEU A 54 2.51 -0.31 6.92
N GLY A 55 3.50 -1.10 6.55
CA GLY A 55 3.73 -2.47 7.01
C GLY A 55 4.76 -2.58 8.15
N ASP A 56 4.50 -3.49 9.09
CA ASP A 56 5.47 -3.99 10.08
C ASP A 56 5.16 -5.47 10.37
N ILE A 57 6.11 -6.22 10.93
CA ILE A 57 5.95 -7.62 11.33
C ILE A 57 5.97 -7.71 12.85
N SER A 58 4.92 -8.31 13.44
CA SER A 58 4.83 -8.45 14.89
C SER A 58 3.77 -9.45 15.32
N LYS A 59 4.06 -10.22 16.38
CA LYS A 59 3.05 -11.00 17.12
C LYS A 59 2.17 -10.14 18.06
N LYS A 60 2.45 -8.84 18.15
CA LYS A 60 1.73 -7.85 18.98
C LYS A 60 1.19 -6.72 18.07
N PRO A 61 0.14 -6.96 17.27
CA PRO A 61 -0.32 -6.02 16.25
C PRO A 61 -0.81 -4.70 16.83
N THR A 62 -1.64 -4.73 17.89
CA THR A 62 -2.19 -3.52 18.53
C THR A 62 -1.10 -2.54 18.95
N GLN A 63 -0.03 -3.03 19.59
CA GLN A 63 1.09 -2.19 20.04
C GLN A 63 1.86 -1.54 18.88
N LYS A 64 1.92 -2.20 17.72
CA LYS A 64 2.56 -1.65 16.52
C LYS A 64 1.66 -0.61 15.85
N ILE A 65 0.36 -0.88 15.75
CA ILE A 65 -0.62 0.07 15.21
C ILE A 65 -0.61 1.35 16.04
N GLU A 66 -0.75 1.26 17.36
CA GLU A 66 -0.68 2.43 18.26
C GLU A 66 0.61 3.23 18.08
N ARG A 67 1.74 2.55 17.91
CA ARG A 67 3.05 3.18 17.70
C ARG A 67 3.18 3.91 16.37
N TYR A 68 2.66 3.33 15.28
CA TYR A 68 2.92 3.81 13.92
C TYR A 68 1.77 4.57 13.27
N GLN A 69 0.54 4.47 13.79
CA GLN A 69 -0.58 5.23 13.27
C GLN A 69 -0.34 6.76 13.30
N PRO A 70 0.33 7.35 14.32
CA PRO A 70 0.69 8.77 14.27
C PRO A 70 1.58 9.13 13.09
N LEU A 71 2.52 8.25 12.71
CA LEU A 71 3.35 8.42 11.52
C LEU A 71 2.52 8.30 10.24
N ALA A 72 1.63 7.31 10.16
CA ALA A 72 0.72 7.16 9.03
C ALA A 72 -0.12 8.44 8.84
N ASN A 73 -0.78 8.91 9.90
CA ASN A 73 -1.58 10.15 9.87
C ASN A 73 -0.75 11.35 9.43
N TYR A 74 0.49 11.48 9.93
CA TYR A 74 1.40 12.52 9.51
C TYR A 74 1.69 12.47 8.01
N LEU A 75 1.95 11.27 7.46
CA LEU A 75 2.20 11.08 6.03
C LEU A 75 0.98 11.41 5.18
N ALA A 76 -0.22 10.98 5.58
CA ALA A 76 -1.46 11.32 4.86
C ALA A 76 -1.62 12.84 4.73
N ASN A 77 -1.47 13.58 5.83
CA ASN A 77 -1.56 15.04 5.83
C ASN A 77 -0.47 15.72 4.98
N ARG A 78 0.71 15.09 4.82
CA ARG A 78 1.83 15.64 4.04
C ARG A 78 1.80 15.24 2.58
N LEU A 79 1.00 14.24 2.22
CA LEU A 79 0.92 13.67 0.88
C LEU A 79 -0.45 13.89 0.23
N GLU A 80 -1.30 14.72 0.84
CA GLU A 80 -2.61 15.11 0.29
C GLU A 80 -2.47 15.74 -1.10
N ASP A 81 -1.47 16.61 -1.29
CA ASP A 81 -1.18 17.29 -2.57
C ASP A 81 -0.82 16.30 -3.71
N VAL A 82 -0.40 15.08 -3.37
CA VAL A 82 -0.10 14.02 -4.34
C VAL A 82 -1.18 12.94 -4.40
N GLY A 83 -2.35 13.19 -3.79
CA GLY A 83 -3.54 12.34 -3.87
C GLY A 83 -3.69 11.31 -2.76
N ILE A 84 -2.79 11.25 -1.77
CA ILE A 84 -2.95 10.36 -0.61
C ILE A 84 -3.90 11.02 0.39
N LYS A 85 -5.11 10.46 0.52
CA LYS A 85 -6.16 10.98 1.41
C LYS A 85 -6.17 10.31 2.78
N LYS A 86 -5.62 9.10 2.87
CA LYS A 86 -5.56 8.32 4.11
C LYS A 86 -4.27 7.54 4.17
N ALA A 87 -3.82 7.24 5.39
CA ALA A 87 -2.79 6.24 5.61
C ALA A 87 -3.12 5.39 6.83
N THR A 88 -2.78 4.11 6.78
CA THR A 88 -3.04 3.15 7.86
C THR A 88 -1.88 2.19 8.04
N VAL A 89 -1.87 1.47 9.16
CA VAL A 89 -0.86 0.46 9.48
C VAL A 89 -1.45 -0.94 9.33
N LYS A 90 -0.71 -1.84 8.68
CA LYS A 90 -1.03 -3.26 8.54
C LYS A 90 0.10 -4.10 9.12
N ILE A 91 -0.24 -5.07 9.98
CA ILE A 91 0.78 -5.86 10.71
C ILE A 91 0.76 -7.30 10.23
N ALA A 92 1.85 -7.74 9.63
CA ALA A 92 2.01 -9.13 9.21
C ALA A 92 2.41 -10.00 10.40
N PRO A 93 1.93 -11.26 10.45
CA PRO A 93 2.35 -12.21 11.48
C PRO A 93 3.77 -12.73 11.27
N ASP A 94 4.32 -12.65 10.05
CA ASP A 94 5.62 -13.22 9.65
C ASP A 94 6.12 -12.59 8.33
N LEU A 95 7.31 -13.03 7.90
CA LEU A 95 7.98 -12.56 6.69
C LEU A 95 7.26 -12.99 5.42
N GLU A 96 6.82 -14.25 5.32
CA GLU A 96 6.14 -14.79 4.14
C GLU A 96 4.85 -14.03 3.83
N THR A 97 4.09 -13.69 4.86
CA THR A 97 2.89 -12.85 4.71
C THR A 97 3.26 -11.44 4.24
N MET A 98 4.33 -10.84 4.76
CA MET A 98 4.78 -9.50 4.32
C MET A 98 5.27 -9.52 2.87
N GLU A 99 6.01 -10.56 2.46
CA GLU A 99 6.43 -10.76 1.07
C GLU A 99 5.21 -10.77 0.14
N THR A 100 4.20 -11.57 0.49
CA THR A 100 2.94 -11.65 -0.27
C THR A 100 2.24 -10.30 -0.37
N TRP A 101 2.15 -9.54 0.73
CA TRP A 101 1.48 -8.23 0.73
C TRP A 101 2.24 -7.17 -0.05
N ILE A 102 3.57 -7.23 -0.09
CA ILE A 102 4.36 -6.32 -0.92
C ILE A 102 4.18 -6.68 -2.40
N GLU A 103 4.18 -7.97 -2.76
CA GLU A 103 3.97 -8.42 -4.14
C GLU A 103 2.57 -8.10 -4.67
N SER A 104 1.54 -8.21 -3.82
CA SER A 104 0.15 -7.90 -4.18
C SER A 104 -0.17 -6.40 -4.15
N GLY A 105 0.72 -5.54 -3.65
CA GLY A 105 0.47 -4.11 -3.45
C GLY A 105 -0.45 -3.81 -2.27
N GLU A 106 -0.67 -4.76 -1.37
CA GLU A 106 -1.41 -4.57 -0.12
C GLU A 106 -0.64 -3.79 0.95
N VAL A 107 0.69 -3.67 0.80
CA VAL A 107 1.56 -2.81 1.63
C VAL A 107 2.42 -1.97 0.69
N ASP A 108 2.45 -0.65 0.92
CA ASP A 108 3.24 0.29 0.12
C ASP A 108 4.63 0.54 0.72
N LEU A 109 4.70 0.66 2.05
CA LEU A 109 5.93 0.98 2.78
C LEU A 109 6.14 0.02 3.94
N TYR A 110 7.24 -0.72 3.93
CA TYR A 110 7.64 -1.62 5.00
C TYR A 110 8.95 -1.17 5.65
N PHE A 111 9.00 -1.19 6.98
CA PHE A 111 10.19 -0.84 7.76
C PHE A 111 10.54 -1.91 8.80
N ASP A 112 11.81 -2.31 8.84
CA ASP A 112 12.32 -3.28 9.81
C ASP A 112 13.82 -3.08 10.01
N SER A 113 14.45 -4.04 10.68
CA SER A 113 15.88 -4.27 10.70
C SER A 113 16.41 -4.69 9.32
N PRO A 114 17.72 -4.57 9.07
CA PRO A 114 18.30 -4.87 7.77
C PRO A 114 18.07 -6.30 7.27
N TYR A 115 18.09 -7.30 8.16
CA TYR A 115 17.93 -8.69 7.74
C TYR A 115 16.56 -8.96 7.08
N PRO A 116 15.40 -8.68 7.72
CA PRO A 116 14.10 -8.78 7.08
C PRO A 116 13.96 -7.97 5.78
N ILE A 117 14.50 -6.74 5.76
CA ILE A 117 14.44 -5.87 4.57
C ILE A 117 15.19 -6.50 3.39
N ILE A 118 16.36 -7.10 3.62
CA ILE A 118 17.12 -7.80 2.58
C ILE A 118 16.33 -9.00 2.05
N VAL A 119 15.71 -9.78 2.93
CA VAL A 119 14.91 -10.95 2.55
C VAL A 119 13.73 -10.52 1.66
N VAL A 120 12.90 -9.60 2.14
CA VAL A 120 11.73 -9.10 1.41
C VAL A 120 12.12 -8.44 0.09
N SER A 121 13.16 -7.60 0.09
CA SER A 121 13.66 -6.94 -1.13
C SER A 121 14.12 -7.94 -2.18
N THR A 122 14.84 -9.00 -1.78
CA THR A 122 15.34 -10.03 -2.69
C THR A 122 14.20 -10.84 -3.31
N LYS A 123 13.13 -11.10 -2.55
CA LYS A 123 11.99 -11.92 -2.99
C LYS A 123 11.03 -11.15 -3.90
N THR A 124 10.71 -9.92 -3.50
CA THR A 124 9.61 -9.15 -4.11
C THR A 124 10.08 -8.13 -5.14
N GLY A 125 11.39 -7.82 -5.18
CA GLY A 125 11.93 -6.71 -5.97
C GLY A 125 11.72 -5.32 -5.36
N ALA A 126 11.13 -5.23 -4.16
CA ALA A 126 11.01 -3.97 -3.43
C ALA A 126 12.38 -3.35 -3.16
N THR A 127 12.48 -2.03 -3.24
CA THR A 127 13.76 -1.31 -3.12
C THR A 127 13.84 -0.58 -1.77
N PRO A 128 14.91 -0.77 -0.98
CA PRO A 128 15.16 0.04 0.20
C PRO A 128 15.49 1.49 -0.20
N ILE A 129 14.58 2.43 0.10
CA ILE A 129 14.73 3.84 -0.27
C ILE A 129 15.16 4.76 0.88
N LEU A 130 15.05 4.30 2.13
CA LEU A 130 15.29 5.11 3.33
C LEU A 130 15.97 4.32 4.45
N ARG A 131 16.85 5.00 5.19
CA ARG A 131 17.48 4.47 6.41
C ARG A 131 17.10 5.35 7.61
N ARG A 132 16.35 4.78 8.55
CA ARG A 132 15.98 5.48 9.81
C ARG A 132 17.12 5.46 10.82
N TRP A 133 17.21 6.50 11.63
CA TRP A 133 18.06 6.50 12.82
C TRP A 133 17.39 5.74 13.97
N LYS A 134 18.18 5.04 14.77
CA LYS A 134 17.70 4.33 15.96
C LYS A 134 18.24 5.04 17.20
N LYS A 135 17.34 5.65 17.98
CA LYS A 135 17.69 6.45 19.18
C LYS A 135 18.69 7.57 18.87
N GLY A 136 18.51 8.26 17.75
CA GLY A 136 19.42 9.32 17.31
C GLY A 136 20.73 8.84 16.68
N VAL A 137 20.93 7.53 16.52
CA VAL A 137 22.16 6.97 15.94
C VAL A 137 21.87 6.40 14.54
N ALA A 138 22.69 6.80 13.56
CA ALA A 138 22.55 6.37 12.17
C ALA A 138 23.03 4.94 11.92
N GLU A 139 23.98 4.47 12.72
CA GLU A 139 24.71 3.21 12.54
C GLU A 139 24.86 2.47 13.86
N TYR A 140 24.91 1.15 13.82
CA TYR A 140 25.10 0.32 15.01
C TYR A 140 25.96 -0.89 14.67
N ASN A 141 26.65 -1.40 15.68
CA ASN A 141 27.60 -2.49 15.53
C ASN A 141 26.99 -3.82 16.00
N SER A 142 27.37 -4.89 15.32
CA SER A 142 27.16 -6.26 15.80
C SER A 142 28.26 -6.60 16.81
N ILE A 143 27.87 -7.17 17.96
CA ILE A 143 28.79 -7.57 19.03
C ILE A 143 28.64 -9.08 19.23
N ILE A 144 29.76 -9.79 19.30
CA ILE A 144 29.83 -11.21 19.63
C ILE A 144 30.27 -11.32 21.09
N PHE A 145 29.48 -12.02 21.92
CA PHE A 145 29.81 -12.27 23.32
C PHE A 145 30.35 -13.69 23.49
N THR A 146 31.36 -13.83 24.35
CA THR A 146 31.87 -15.14 24.80
C THR A 146 31.84 -15.18 26.32
N PRO A 147 31.63 -16.36 26.95
CA PRO A 147 31.83 -16.50 28.39
C PRO A 147 33.23 -16.02 28.78
N GLY A 148 33.34 -15.33 29.92
CA GLY A 148 34.63 -15.10 30.55
C GLY A 148 35.19 -16.44 31.00
N VAL A 149 36.46 -16.71 30.69
CA VAL A 149 37.20 -17.86 31.23
C VAL A 149 37.42 -17.72 32.72
#